data_AF-A0A6P8K233-F1
#
_entry.id   AF-A0A6P8K233-F1
#
_cell.length_a   1.000
_cell.length_b   1.000
_cell.length_c   1.000
_cell.angle_alpha   90.00
_cell.angle_beta   90.00
_cell.angle_gamma   90.00
#
_symmetry.space_group_name_H-M   'P 1'
#
loop_
_entity.id
_entity.type
_entity.pdbx_description
1 polymer ?
#
loop_
_entity_poly.entity_id
_entity_poly.type
_entity_poly.pdbx_seq_one_letter_code
_entity_poly.pdbx_strand_id
1 'polypeptide(L)'
;MHNDLTSLPEDMGLLRKLECLYLQHNDILELPEFEGNEALSELHASNNFIKIIPKAMCSNLPHLKILDLRDNKITELPDELCLLRNLNRLDVSNNTISVLPVTLSSLAHLISLQVEGNPIKTIRRDILQCGTTRILKTLHDRALAKAKEEGGGVDDASTSAGISVTRLRGGQMDDSDIPGNFPDSFHTQQRQNGFQCHCPYPCQQQQMQQQFCVYEPLRNCQQYDRQTQGHIYEPENYQQQHQNGSLRSLFVQQQQQRMEYPYPGCFMYQQQQQQQFSYEQDPSSRSAVHPRWVYKLRHTRTLAVNLEELTSVPDQVFQIARDEGVHVVDFARNQLSTLPNGLQHMKDLVTELVLSNNVIGYVPQFISQFTRLSFLNLSNNLLNDLPTEFGVLNTLRELNIANNRFPCIPNCVYELQGLEILIASENHIKMLNVSGLQNMRRLSTLDLRNNDIETVPPILGNLTNITHLELVGNPFRQPRHQILMKGTDAIMSYLRDRIPT
;
A
#
# COMPACT_ATOMS: atom_id res chain seq x y z
N MET A 1 -14.28 -11.09 8.34
CA MET A 1 -14.68 -11.01 6.93
C MET A 1 -14.40 -12.37 6.34
N HIS A 2 -15.34 -12.97 5.62
CA HIS A 2 -15.07 -14.18 4.83
C HIS A 2 -14.69 -13.72 3.42
N ASN A 3 -13.63 -14.30 2.88
CA ASN A 3 -13.15 -14.06 1.52
C ASN A 3 -12.91 -15.44 0.90
N ASP A 4 -13.31 -15.65 -0.36
CA ASP A 4 -13.26 -16.98 -0.99
C ASP A 4 -11.90 -17.24 -1.67
N LEU A 5 -10.78 -16.85 -1.03
CA LEU A 5 -9.43 -17.04 -1.60
C LEU A 5 -9.00 -18.50 -1.47
N THR A 6 -8.75 -19.15 -2.61
CA THR A 6 -8.31 -20.56 -2.67
C THR A 6 -6.79 -20.74 -2.65
N SER A 7 -6.04 -19.70 -3.03
CA SER A 7 -4.58 -19.68 -3.04
C SER A 7 -4.04 -18.26 -2.87
N LEU A 8 -2.74 -18.16 -2.64
CA LEU A 8 -1.97 -16.92 -2.54
C LEU A 8 -0.97 -16.88 -3.70
N PRO A 9 -0.71 -15.73 -4.34
CA PRO A 9 0.37 -15.62 -5.32
C PRO A 9 1.73 -15.94 -4.70
N GLU A 10 2.56 -16.70 -5.42
CA GLU A 10 3.92 -17.08 -4.98
C GLU A 10 4.78 -15.84 -4.69
N ASP A 11 4.62 -14.79 -5.50
CA ASP A 11 5.27 -13.47 -5.36
C ASP A 11 4.92 -12.71 -4.06
N MET A 12 4.05 -13.22 -3.19
CA MET A 12 3.72 -12.58 -1.91
C MET A 12 4.95 -12.40 -0.99
N GLY A 13 5.98 -13.22 -1.18
CA GLY A 13 7.29 -13.03 -0.54
C GLY A 13 7.94 -11.69 -0.85
N LEU A 14 7.73 -11.14 -2.06
CA LEU A 14 8.35 -9.89 -2.50
C LEU A 14 7.88 -8.65 -1.70
N LEU A 15 6.83 -8.77 -0.89
CA LEU A 15 6.30 -7.70 -0.03
C LEU A 15 7.20 -7.43 1.19
N ARG A 16 8.44 -6.98 0.97
CA ARG A 16 9.49 -6.72 1.99
C ARG A 16 9.10 -5.84 3.19
N LYS A 17 8.04 -5.04 3.07
CA LYS A 17 7.51 -4.16 4.14
C LYS A 17 6.22 -4.70 4.81
N LEU A 18 5.77 -5.88 4.45
CA LEU A 18 4.57 -6.48 5.02
C LEU A 18 4.91 -7.05 6.40
N GLU A 19 4.54 -6.32 7.46
CA GLU A 19 4.83 -6.74 8.84
C GLU A 19 3.80 -7.72 9.42
N CYS A 20 2.52 -7.55 9.06
CA CYS A 20 1.41 -8.38 9.52
C CYS A 20 0.54 -8.80 8.33
N LEU A 21 0.24 -10.10 8.22
CA LEU A 21 -0.57 -10.69 7.15
C LEU A 21 -1.76 -11.45 7.71
N TYR A 22 -2.97 -10.96 7.44
CA TYR A 22 -4.24 -11.55 7.87
C TYR A 22 -4.94 -12.22 6.69
N LEU A 23 -5.04 -13.54 6.77
CA LEU A 23 -5.61 -14.46 5.78
C LEU A 23 -6.69 -15.37 6.40
N GLN A 24 -7.23 -14.94 7.53
CA GLN A 24 -8.19 -15.71 8.32
C GLN A 24 -9.50 -15.90 7.55
N HIS A 25 -10.15 -17.06 7.70
CA HIS A 25 -11.46 -17.36 7.11
C HIS A 25 -11.47 -17.27 5.56
N ASN A 26 -10.58 -18.03 4.93
CA ASN A 26 -10.53 -18.24 3.48
C ASN A 26 -10.53 -19.74 3.15
N ASP A 27 -10.45 -20.09 1.87
CA ASP A 27 -10.41 -21.47 1.36
C ASP A 27 -8.99 -21.91 0.97
N ILE A 28 -7.95 -21.31 1.58
CA ILE A 28 -6.55 -21.46 1.14
C ILE A 28 -6.07 -22.91 1.33
N LEU A 29 -5.59 -23.52 0.25
CA LEU A 29 -5.12 -24.92 0.21
C LEU A 29 -3.64 -25.08 0.61
N GLU A 30 -2.81 -24.07 0.31
CA GLU A 30 -1.36 -24.08 0.50
C GLU A 30 -0.81 -22.67 0.74
N LEU A 31 0.33 -22.58 1.42
CA LEU A 31 1.06 -21.33 1.66
C LEU A 31 2.22 -21.23 0.66
N PRO A 32 2.56 -20.02 0.17
CA PRO A 32 3.75 -19.80 -0.63
C PRO A 32 5.01 -19.86 0.24
N GLU A 33 6.17 -19.89 -0.39
CA GLU A 33 7.46 -19.95 0.32
C GLU A 33 7.89 -18.61 0.95
N PHE A 34 7.18 -17.51 0.65
CA PHE A 34 7.48 -16.14 1.09
C PHE A 34 8.93 -15.69 0.78
N GLU A 35 9.48 -16.10 -0.37
CA GLU A 35 10.85 -15.74 -0.77
C GLU A 35 11.05 -14.22 -0.86
N GLY A 36 12.10 -13.72 -0.20
CA GLY A 36 12.46 -12.30 -0.21
C GLY A 36 11.64 -11.42 0.72
N ASN A 37 10.87 -11.97 1.66
CA ASN A 37 10.19 -11.16 2.68
C ASN A 37 11.14 -10.88 3.86
N GLU A 38 11.34 -9.60 4.17
CA GLU A 38 12.31 -9.15 5.17
C GLU A 38 11.66 -8.70 6.50
N ALA A 39 10.37 -8.37 6.51
CA ALA A 39 9.71 -7.69 7.64
C ALA A 39 8.54 -8.47 8.27
N LEU A 40 8.06 -9.57 7.66
CA LEU A 40 6.88 -10.29 8.14
C LEU A 40 7.12 -10.86 9.54
N SER A 41 6.46 -10.23 10.51
CA SER A 41 6.52 -10.49 11.94
C SER A 41 5.30 -11.30 12.40
N GLU A 42 4.15 -11.17 11.73
CA GLU A 42 2.90 -11.81 12.14
C GLU A 42 2.16 -12.40 10.93
N LEU A 43 1.92 -13.71 10.94
CA LEU A 43 1.16 -14.43 9.91
C LEU A 43 -0.06 -15.12 10.55
N HIS A 44 -1.25 -14.70 10.14
CA HIS A 44 -2.53 -15.19 10.63
C HIS A 44 -3.34 -15.83 9.49
N ALA A 45 -3.20 -17.14 9.29
CA ALA A 45 -3.91 -17.91 8.28
C ALA A 45 -4.84 -18.98 8.89
N SER A 46 -5.44 -18.69 10.05
CA SER A 46 -6.40 -19.58 10.69
C SER A 46 -7.74 -19.69 9.97
N ASN A 47 -8.46 -20.80 10.14
CA ASN A 47 -9.70 -21.13 9.41
C ASN A 47 -9.47 -21.14 7.88
N ASN A 48 -8.69 -22.11 7.43
CA ASN A 48 -8.35 -22.39 6.03
C ASN A 48 -8.27 -23.93 5.80
N PHE A 49 -7.80 -24.36 4.63
CA PHE A 49 -7.63 -25.78 4.27
C PHE A 49 -6.15 -26.19 4.11
N ILE A 50 -5.21 -25.43 4.70
CA ILE A 50 -3.77 -25.64 4.55
C ILE A 50 -3.37 -27.01 5.08
N LYS A 51 -2.67 -27.79 4.26
CA LYS A 51 -2.25 -29.18 4.57
C LYS A 51 -0.81 -29.31 5.05
N ILE A 52 0.09 -28.46 4.55
CA ILE A 52 1.53 -28.55 4.75
C ILE A 52 2.07 -27.14 4.97
N ILE A 53 3.05 -27.00 5.88
CA ILE A 53 3.85 -25.79 6.04
C ILE A 53 5.09 -25.93 5.14
N PRO A 54 5.33 -25.03 4.16
CA PRO A 54 6.52 -25.12 3.31
C PRO A 54 7.81 -25.04 4.13
N LYS A 55 8.77 -25.93 3.85
CA LYS A 55 10.08 -25.92 4.51
C LYS A 55 10.84 -24.61 4.24
N ALA A 56 10.79 -24.13 2.99
CA ALA A 56 11.43 -22.88 2.57
C ALA A 56 10.90 -21.65 3.32
N MET A 57 9.61 -21.59 3.67
CA MET A 57 9.03 -20.52 4.49
C MET A 57 9.75 -20.37 5.84
N CYS A 58 10.19 -21.48 6.43
CA CYS A 58 10.91 -21.45 7.71
C CYS A 58 12.32 -20.84 7.58
N SER A 59 12.96 -21.00 6.42
CA SER A 59 14.25 -20.37 6.08
C SER A 59 14.10 -18.91 5.70
N ASN A 60 13.02 -18.55 5.00
CA ASN A 60 12.78 -17.22 4.44
C ASN A 60 12.24 -16.22 5.49
N LEU A 61 11.59 -16.69 6.56
CA LEU A 61 10.97 -15.83 7.59
C LEU A 61 11.63 -15.94 8.99
N PRO A 62 12.96 -15.83 9.15
CA PRO A 62 13.62 -16.02 10.45
C PRO A 62 13.22 -14.97 11.51
N HIS A 63 12.61 -13.86 11.07
CA HIS A 63 12.15 -12.76 11.90
C HIS A 63 10.70 -12.90 12.42
N LEU A 64 9.95 -13.93 11.95
CA LEU A 64 8.56 -14.14 12.30
C LEU A 64 8.37 -14.36 13.82
N LYS A 65 7.45 -13.60 14.42
CA LYS A 65 7.14 -13.65 15.86
C LYS A 65 5.83 -14.35 16.17
N ILE A 66 4.85 -14.28 15.28
CA ILE A 66 3.53 -14.90 15.45
C ILE A 66 3.20 -15.70 14.20
N LEU A 67 2.89 -16.98 14.39
CA LEU A 67 2.34 -17.86 13.37
C LEU A 67 1.05 -18.50 13.89
N ASP A 68 -0.08 -18.08 13.34
CA ASP A 68 -1.41 -18.61 13.64
C ASP A 68 -1.96 -19.38 12.44
N LEU A 69 -2.01 -20.70 12.60
CA LEU A 69 -2.49 -21.69 11.64
C LEU A 69 -3.64 -22.53 12.25
N ARG A 70 -4.37 -21.97 13.22
CA ARG A 70 -5.51 -22.63 13.87
C ARG A 70 -6.59 -23.06 12.87
N ASP A 71 -7.32 -24.12 13.16
CA ASP A 71 -8.48 -24.56 12.34
C ASP A 71 -8.12 -24.84 10.86
N ASN A 72 -7.00 -25.54 10.61
CA ASN A 72 -6.53 -25.92 9.27
C ASN A 72 -6.61 -27.44 9.04
N LYS A 73 -5.83 -28.00 8.10
CA LYS A 73 -5.77 -29.45 7.79
C LYS A 73 -4.33 -29.98 7.85
N ILE A 74 -3.48 -29.36 8.67
CA ILE A 74 -2.05 -29.65 8.76
C ILE A 74 -1.84 -31.04 9.37
N THR A 75 -1.13 -31.91 8.64
CA THR A 75 -0.85 -33.30 9.06
C THR A 75 0.45 -33.47 9.83
N GLU A 76 1.45 -32.66 9.52
CA GLU A 76 2.79 -32.70 10.08
C GLU A 76 3.40 -31.30 10.18
N LEU A 77 4.37 -31.14 11.09
CA LEU A 77 5.14 -29.92 11.26
C LEU A 77 6.58 -30.18 10.82
N PRO A 78 7.19 -29.35 9.96
CA PRO A 78 8.55 -29.55 9.49
C PRO A 78 9.56 -29.32 10.64
N ASP A 79 10.64 -30.12 10.67
CA ASP A 79 11.75 -29.94 11.62
C ASP A 79 12.39 -28.55 11.48
N GLU A 80 12.35 -27.99 10.26
CA GLU A 80 12.84 -26.66 9.89
C GLU A 80 12.15 -25.49 10.63
N LEU A 81 11.03 -25.71 11.34
CA LEU A 81 10.44 -24.67 12.21
C LEU A 81 11.42 -24.11 13.24
N CYS A 82 12.48 -24.86 13.60
CA CYS A 82 13.56 -24.39 14.47
C CYS A 82 14.37 -23.19 13.91
N LEU A 83 14.23 -22.88 12.62
CA LEU A 83 14.86 -21.72 11.96
C LEU A 83 14.13 -20.40 12.29
N LEU A 84 12.88 -20.45 12.74
CA LEU A 84 12.08 -19.30 13.15
C LEU A 84 12.50 -18.80 14.55
N ARG A 85 13.74 -18.34 14.67
CA ARG A 85 14.40 -18.05 15.96
C ARG A 85 13.65 -17.01 16.81
N ASN A 86 12.95 -16.08 16.19
CA ASN A 86 12.21 -15.01 16.86
C ASN A 86 10.74 -15.36 17.18
N LEU A 87 10.32 -16.62 16.96
CA LEU A 87 8.92 -17.04 17.10
C LEU A 87 8.50 -17.04 18.58
N ASN A 88 7.65 -16.08 18.93
CA ASN A 88 7.08 -15.91 20.27
C ASN A 88 5.77 -16.70 20.46
N ARG A 89 4.99 -16.86 19.38
CA ARG A 89 3.71 -17.57 19.40
C ARG A 89 3.52 -18.46 18.17
N LEU A 90 3.19 -19.71 18.41
CA LEU A 90 2.77 -20.70 17.42
C LEU A 90 1.41 -21.28 17.83
N ASP A 91 0.36 -20.98 17.08
CA ASP A 91 -0.95 -21.64 17.21
C ASP A 91 -1.17 -22.57 16.02
N VAL A 92 -1.24 -23.86 16.29
CA VAL A 92 -1.57 -24.92 15.32
C VAL A 92 -2.75 -25.75 15.81
N SER A 93 -3.60 -25.18 16.68
CA SER A 93 -4.72 -25.91 17.27
C SER A 93 -5.78 -26.29 16.24
N ASN A 94 -6.55 -27.35 16.50
CA ASN A 94 -7.59 -27.89 15.61
C ASN A 94 -7.07 -28.28 14.20
N ASN A 95 -5.88 -28.88 14.16
CA ASN A 95 -5.31 -29.52 12.98
C ASN A 95 -5.29 -31.06 13.14
N THR A 96 -4.64 -31.78 12.23
CA THR A 96 -4.54 -33.25 12.22
C THR A 96 -3.15 -33.77 12.62
N ILE A 97 -2.37 -32.96 13.33
CA ILE A 97 -0.97 -33.24 13.70
C ILE A 97 -0.89 -34.41 14.69
N SER A 98 -0.13 -35.45 14.33
CA SER A 98 0.00 -36.68 15.12
C SER A 98 1.28 -36.75 15.98
N VAL A 99 2.31 -36.00 15.58
CA VAL A 99 3.65 -35.94 16.19
C VAL A 99 4.12 -34.49 16.21
N LEU A 100 4.69 -34.04 17.32
CA LEU A 100 5.43 -32.77 17.37
C LEU A 100 6.93 -33.04 17.19
N PRO A 101 7.64 -32.31 16.30
CA PRO A 101 9.07 -32.49 16.10
C PRO A 101 9.87 -32.05 17.33
N VAL A 102 10.93 -32.81 17.64
CA VAL A 102 11.78 -32.53 18.82
C VAL A 102 12.57 -31.22 18.68
N THR A 103 12.77 -30.74 17.44
CA THR A 103 13.45 -29.49 17.13
C THR A 103 12.72 -28.25 17.65
N LEU A 104 11.40 -28.32 17.92
CA LEU A 104 10.67 -27.22 18.58
C LEU A 104 11.26 -26.86 19.95
N SER A 105 11.97 -27.79 20.62
CA SER A 105 12.66 -27.52 21.88
C SER A 105 13.82 -26.51 21.77
N SER A 106 14.30 -26.19 20.56
CA SER A 106 15.34 -25.17 20.37
C SER A 106 14.80 -23.75 20.19
N LEU A 107 13.48 -23.55 20.14
CA LEU A 107 12.85 -22.23 20.02
C LEU A 107 12.85 -21.49 21.36
N ALA A 108 14.01 -20.91 21.70
CA ALA A 108 14.25 -20.25 22.99
C ALA A 108 13.31 -19.07 23.30
N HIS A 109 12.73 -18.43 22.28
CA HIS A 109 11.82 -17.29 22.42
C HIS A 109 10.33 -17.68 22.43
N LEU A 110 9.99 -18.96 22.30
CA LEU A 110 8.60 -19.40 22.19
C LEU A 110 7.86 -19.36 23.53
N ILE A 111 7.04 -18.30 23.71
CA ILE A 111 6.22 -18.07 24.90
C ILE A 111 4.94 -18.91 24.85
N SER A 112 4.30 -18.99 23.68
CA SER A 112 3.00 -19.63 23.50
C SER A 112 3.02 -20.68 22.38
N LEU A 113 2.83 -21.95 22.76
CA LEU A 113 2.63 -23.07 21.84
C LEU A 113 1.23 -23.64 22.07
N GLN A 114 0.33 -23.45 21.10
CA GLN A 114 -1.04 -23.95 21.16
C GLN A 114 -1.19 -25.10 20.17
N VAL A 115 -1.48 -26.29 20.70
CA VAL A 115 -1.54 -27.57 19.96
C VAL A 115 -2.81 -28.35 20.29
N GLU A 116 -3.82 -27.68 20.84
CA GLU A 116 -5.09 -28.30 21.23
C GLU A 116 -5.87 -28.83 20.02
N GLY A 117 -6.84 -29.71 20.23
CA GLY A 117 -7.63 -30.31 19.13
C GLY A 117 -6.88 -31.24 18.18
N ASN A 118 -5.56 -31.42 18.32
CA ASN A 118 -4.77 -32.30 17.47
C ASN A 118 -4.68 -33.74 18.02
N PRO A 119 -4.62 -34.77 17.15
CA PRO A 119 -4.48 -36.18 17.53
C PRO A 119 -3.05 -36.58 17.93
N ILE A 120 -2.38 -35.76 18.74
CA ILE A 120 -0.98 -35.98 19.16
C ILE A 120 -0.89 -37.26 20.01
N LYS A 121 -0.17 -38.26 19.49
CA LYS A 121 0.00 -39.57 20.16
C LYS A 121 1.25 -39.64 21.02
N THR A 122 2.28 -38.86 20.69
CA THR A 122 3.60 -38.99 21.31
C THR A 122 3.67 -38.37 22.70
N ILE A 123 2.92 -37.30 22.98
CA ILE A 123 2.90 -36.63 24.29
C ILE A 123 1.55 -36.90 24.97
N ARG A 124 1.57 -37.20 26.27
CA ARG A 124 0.34 -37.43 27.05
C ARG A 124 -0.45 -36.12 27.19
N ARG A 125 -1.79 -36.22 27.18
CA ARG A 125 -2.71 -35.06 27.22
C ARG A 125 -2.57 -34.19 28.46
N ASP A 126 -2.22 -34.76 29.61
CA ASP A 126 -1.94 -34.05 30.85
C ASP A 126 -0.75 -33.08 30.70
N ILE A 127 0.31 -33.48 29.99
CA ILE A 127 1.46 -32.62 29.68
C ILE A 127 1.06 -31.49 28.71
N LEU A 128 0.24 -31.79 27.70
CA LEU A 128 -0.25 -30.79 26.73
C LEU A 128 -1.09 -29.70 27.41
N GLN A 129 -1.86 -30.03 28.45
CA GLN A 129 -2.67 -29.08 29.23
C GLN A 129 -1.86 -28.24 30.23
N CYS A 130 -0.58 -28.58 30.48
CA CYS A 130 0.28 -27.83 31.41
C CYS A 130 0.99 -26.61 30.79
N GLY A 131 0.66 -26.25 29.53
CA GLY A 131 1.21 -25.09 28.84
C GLY A 131 2.60 -25.29 28.21
N THR A 132 3.02 -24.28 27.44
CA THR A 132 4.20 -24.28 26.55
C THR A 132 5.46 -24.89 27.19
N THR A 133 5.85 -24.41 28.37
CA THR A 133 7.13 -24.75 29.01
C THR A 133 7.27 -26.24 29.30
N ARG A 134 6.18 -26.91 29.70
CA ARG A 134 6.21 -28.35 29.99
C ARG A 134 6.26 -29.20 28.72
N ILE A 135 5.62 -28.74 27.65
CA ILE A 135 5.68 -29.36 26.31
C ILE A 135 7.11 -29.27 25.78
N LEU A 136 7.71 -28.07 25.77
CA LEU A 136 9.08 -27.85 25.27
C LEU A 136 10.12 -28.64 26.08
N LYS A 137 10.01 -28.67 27.42
CA LYS A 137 10.88 -29.50 28.27
C LYS A 137 10.77 -31.00 27.92
N THR A 138 9.54 -31.49 27.74
CA THR A 138 9.31 -32.90 27.35
C THR A 138 9.89 -33.23 25.97
N LEU A 139 9.88 -32.29 25.03
CA LEU A 139 10.53 -32.44 23.72
C LEU A 139 12.06 -32.39 23.84
N HIS A 140 12.61 -31.53 24.70
CA HIS A 140 14.05 -31.44 24.97
C HIS A 140 14.61 -32.73 25.58
N ASP A 141 13.95 -33.26 26.63
CA ASP A 141 14.34 -34.51 27.28
C ASP A 141 14.35 -35.69 26.28
N ARG A 142 13.45 -35.67 25.29
CA ARG A 142 13.40 -36.65 24.19
C ARG A 142 14.48 -36.46 23.14
N ALA A 143 14.84 -35.22 22.80
CA ALA A 143 15.98 -34.94 21.94
C ALA A 143 17.27 -35.49 22.56
N LEU A 144 17.46 -35.30 23.88
CA LEU A 144 18.59 -35.84 24.63
C LEU A 144 18.58 -37.37 24.74
N ALA A 145 17.40 -38.01 24.84
CA ALA A 145 17.28 -39.46 24.81
C ALA A 145 17.68 -40.02 23.44
N LYS A 146 17.13 -39.46 22.35
CA LYS A 146 17.44 -39.87 20.98
C LYS A 146 18.94 -39.72 20.66
N ALA A 147 19.56 -38.60 21.06
CA ALA A 147 20.99 -38.37 20.87
C ALA A 147 21.90 -39.37 21.64
N LYS A 148 21.41 -39.97 22.73
CA LYS A 148 22.13 -41.03 23.47
C LYS A 148 21.95 -42.41 22.84
N GLU A 149 20.84 -42.66 22.17
CA GLU A 149 20.58 -43.90 21.43
C GLU A 149 21.34 -43.93 20.10
N GLU A 150 21.47 -42.79 19.40
CA GLU A 150 22.22 -42.66 18.14
C GLU A 150 23.75 -42.55 18.34
N GLY A 151 24.22 -42.23 19.55
CA GLY A 151 25.64 -42.01 19.86
C GLY A 151 26.45 -43.26 20.24
N GLY A 152 25.93 -44.47 20.02
CA GLY A 152 26.51 -45.72 20.52
C GLY A 152 26.71 -46.81 19.47
N GLY A 153 27.54 -46.59 18.44
CA GLY A 153 27.78 -47.63 17.43
C GLY A 153 28.86 -47.37 16.38
N VAL A 154 30.08 -47.84 16.67
CA VAL A 154 31.15 -48.29 15.73
C VAL A 154 31.89 -47.21 14.92
N ASP A 155 33.18 -47.49 14.75
CA ASP A 155 34.21 -46.66 14.12
C ASP A 155 34.19 -46.60 12.58
N ASP A 156 35.07 -45.72 12.08
CA ASP A 156 35.75 -45.71 10.78
C ASP A 156 35.20 -44.81 9.65
N ALA A 157 36.07 -44.52 8.68
CA ALA A 157 36.25 -43.20 8.11
C ALA A 157 35.43 -42.83 6.84
N SER A 158 35.25 -41.51 6.67
CA SER A 158 34.88 -40.77 5.43
C SER A 158 33.48 -41.06 4.84
N THR A 159 32.58 -40.09 4.71
CA THR A 159 32.77 -38.83 3.95
C THR A 159 31.80 -37.74 4.44
N SER A 160 32.20 -36.47 4.36
CA SER A 160 31.46 -35.33 4.89
C SER A 160 30.38 -34.76 3.96
N ALA A 161 29.11 -34.72 4.41
CA ALA A 161 28.16 -33.59 4.28
C ALA A 161 26.78 -34.00 4.83
N GLY A 162 26.22 -33.40 5.88
CA GLY A 162 26.77 -32.46 6.86
C GLY A 162 25.67 -31.92 7.78
N ILE A 163 25.99 -31.72 9.07
CA ILE A 163 25.39 -30.75 10.00
C ILE A 163 26.44 -30.59 11.11
N SER A 164 27.03 -29.40 11.23
CA SER A 164 27.93 -29.04 12.33
C SER A 164 27.79 -27.54 12.59
N VAL A 165 27.08 -27.19 13.67
CA VAL A 165 27.01 -25.81 14.17
C VAL A 165 28.29 -25.53 14.94
N THR A 166 29.36 -25.21 14.21
CA THR A 166 30.68 -24.99 14.80
C THR A 166 30.72 -23.65 15.53
N ARG A 167 31.21 -23.69 16.77
CA ARG A 167 31.50 -22.54 17.63
C ARG A 167 32.28 -21.44 16.89
N LEU A 168 31.87 -20.19 17.07
CA LEU A 168 32.78 -19.04 17.04
C LEU A 168 32.86 -18.46 18.46
N ARG A 169 34.08 -18.40 19.00
CA ARG A 169 34.40 -17.83 20.32
C ARG A 169 35.62 -16.94 20.14
N GLY A 170 35.54 -15.68 20.56
CA GLY A 170 36.66 -14.74 20.50
C GLY A 170 36.24 -13.33 20.93
N GLY A 171 36.74 -12.88 22.08
CA GLY A 171 36.41 -11.58 22.67
C GLY A 171 35.92 -11.72 24.11
N GLN A 172 36.78 -11.46 25.08
CA GLN A 172 36.42 -11.36 26.50
C GLN A 172 36.00 -9.91 26.82
N MET A 173 34.93 -9.73 27.58
CA MET A 173 34.90 -8.82 28.74
C MET A 173 33.61 -9.03 29.56
N ASP A 174 33.82 -9.04 30.87
CA ASP A 174 32.92 -8.81 32.02
C ASP A 174 31.63 -9.62 32.24
N ASP A 175 31.59 -10.24 33.43
CA ASP A 175 30.42 -10.84 34.08
C ASP A 175 29.38 -9.75 34.46
N SER A 176 28.15 -9.86 33.98
CA SER A 176 26.94 -9.55 34.75
C SER A 176 25.65 -10.06 34.08
N ASP A 177 24.75 -10.58 34.91
CA ASP A 177 23.28 -10.61 34.75
C ASP A 177 22.67 -11.27 33.49
N ILE A 178 22.45 -12.59 33.60
CA ILE A 178 21.36 -13.29 32.91
C ILE A 178 20.11 -13.26 33.82
N PRO A 179 19.00 -12.59 33.44
CA PRO A 179 17.76 -12.65 34.21
C PRO A 179 17.07 -14.02 34.02
N GLY A 180 17.35 -14.96 34.92
CA GLY A 180 16.63 -16.23 34.99
C GLY A 180 15.19 -16.01 35.46
N ASN A 181 14.21 -16.37 34.64
CA ASN A 181 12.80 -16.21 34.96
C ASN A 181 12.11 -17.59 35.16
N PHE A 182 12.42 -18.22 36.31
CA PHE A 182 11.75 -19.42 36.81
C PHE A 182 11.14 -19.16 38.19
N PRO A 183 9.81 -19.03 38.30
CA PRO A 183 9.11 -19.15 39.57
C PRO A 183 8.51 -20.55 39.71
N ASP A 184 9.31 -21.50 40.21
CA ASP A 184 8.82 -22.78 40.73
C ASP A 184 8.89 -22.74 42.26
N SER A 185 7.74 -22.81 42.93
CA SER A 185 7.64 -22.91 44.39
C SER A 185 6.30 -23.49 44.84
N PHE A 186 6.17 -24.82 44.77
CA PHE A 186 5.35 -25.58 45.72
C PHE A 186 6.01 -26.93 46.02
N HIS A 187 6.79 -26.98 47.11
CA HIS A 187 7.18 -28.24 47.73
C HIS A 187 6.26 -28.53 48.92
N THR A 188 5.67 -29.72 48.91
CA THR A 188 4.91 -30.27 50.04
C THR A 188 5.84 -30.69 51.18
N GLN A 189 5.47 -30.37 52.44
CA GLN A 189 5.46 -31.37 53.54
C GLN A 189 4.80 -30.85 54.84
N GLN A 190 3.70 -31.51 55.21
CA GLN A 190 3.27 -31.96 56.55
C GLN A 190 3.69 -31.16 57.82
N ARG A 191 2.67 -30.77 58.62
CA ARG A 191 2.39 -31.43 59.91
C ARG A 191 0.98 -31.13 60.46
N GLN A 192 0.61 -31.86 61.51
CA GLN A 192 -0.76 -32.10 61.98
C GLN A 192 -1.23 -31.13 63.09
N ASN A 193 -2.56 -31.15 63.30
CA ASN A 193 -3.35 -30.87 64.51
C ASN A 193 -4.06 -29.51 64.60
N GLY A 194 -5.38 -29.55 64.82
CA GLY A 194 -6.19 -28.36 65.12
C GLY A 194 -7.65 -28.41 64.66
N PHE A 195 -8.47 -29.19 65.38
CA PHE A 195 -9.94 -29.03 65.51
C PHE A 195 -10.36 -27.54 65.67
N GLN A 196 -11.58 -27.06 65.38
CA GLN A 196 -12.84 -27.57 64.80
C GLN A 196 -13.84 -26.37 64.76
N CYS A 197 -15.01 -26.55 64.15
CA CYS A 197 -16.30 -25.84 64.30
C CYS A 197 -16.84 -25.34 62.94
N HIS A 198 -17.83 -26.02 62.35
CA HIS A 198 -19.27 -25.96 62.69
C HIS A 198 -19.97 -24.76 62.05
N CYS A 199 -20.49 -25.00 60.84
CA CYS A 199 -21.62 -24.23 60.30
C CYS A 199 -22.94 -24.93 60.69
N PRO A 200 -23.87 -24.25 61.38
CA PRO A 200 -25.29 -24.56 61.28
C PRO A 200 -25.90 -23.86 60.05
N TYR A 201 -26.66 -24.62 59.27
CA TYR A 201 -27.45 -24.20 58.09
C TYR A 201 -28.49 -23.10 58.41
N PRO A 202 -29.19 -22.53 57.39
CA PRO A 202 -28.82 -22.27 55.98
C PRO A 202 -29.11 -20.79 55.58
N CYS A 203 -28.73 -20.35 54.37
CA CYS A 203 -29.52 -19.32 53.70
C CYS A 203 -29.37 -19.30 52.16
N GLN A 204 -30.49 -19.28 51.47
CA GLN A 204 -30.60 -18.92 50.05
C GLN A 204 -30.92 -17.43 49.92
N GLN A 205 -30.48 -16.83 48.81
CA GLN A 205 -31.05 -15.66 48.15
C GLN A 205 -30.98 -14.25 48.82
N GLN A 206 -30.57 -13.32 47.95
CA GLN A 206 -31.00 -11.91 47.82
C GLN A 206 -30.51 -10.82 48.80
N GLN A 207 -29.65 -9.97 48.20
CA GLN A 207 -29.75 -8.50 48.12
C GLN A 207 -29.41 -7.56 49.31
N MET A 208 -28.69 -6.51 48.91
CA MET A 208 -28.68 -5.12 49.42
C MET A 208 -27.89 -4.75 50.70
N GLN A 209 -26.67 -4.23 50.44
CA GLN A 209 -26.11 -2.96 50.91
C GLN A 209 -26.18 -2.53 52.40
N GLN A 210 -24.99 -2.21 52.97
CA GLN A 210 -24.52 -0.91 53.53
C GLN A 210 -23.42 -1.19 54.57
N GLN A 211 -22.16 -0.76 54.39
CA GLN A 211 -21.55 0.56 54.69
C GLN A 211 -21.23 0.80 56.19
N PHE A 212 -20.39 1.81 56.47
CA PHE A 212 -19.71 2.16 57.75
C PHE A 212 -18.40 1.40 58.06
N CYS A 213 -17.35 2.00 58.67
CA CYS A 213 -16.81 3.39 58.68
C CYS A 213 -15.52 3.41 59.53
N VAL A 214 -14.49 4.20 59.16
CA VAL A 214 -13.46 4.68 60.12
C VAL A 214 -13.01 6.11 59.75
N TYR A 215 -12.62 6.88 60.77
CA TYR A 215 -12.40 8.33 60.80
C TYR A 215 -11.05 8.83 60.22
N GLU A 216 -11.07 10.12 59.86
CA GLU A 216 -9.97 11.07 59.56
C GLU A 216 -9.24 11.55 60.86
N PRO A 217 -8.19 12.44 60.92
CA PRO A 217 -8.32 13.88 60.53
C PRO A 217 -7.04 14.78 60.27
N LEU A 218 -7.28 16.07 59.94
CA LEU A 218 -6.42 17.30 60.05
C LEU A 218 -5.31 17.53 58.98
N ARG A 219 -4.91 18.75 58.55
CA ARG A 219 -5.27 20.20 58.75
C ARG A 219 -4.61 21.00 57.58
N ASN A 220 -5.01 22.17 57.05
CA ASN A 220 -5.46 23.49 57.56
C ASN A 220 -6.23 24.24 56.42
N CYS A 221 -7.35 24.93 56.66
CA CYS A 221 -7.51 26.41 56.84
C CYS A 221 -6.90 27.32 55.74
N GLN A 222 -7.52 28.39 55.20
CA GLN A 222 -8.86 29.05 55.26
C GLN A 222 -8.97 29.94 53.98
N GLN A 223 -10.06 29.95 53.19
CA GLN A 223 -11.32 30.74 53.29
C GLN A 223 -11.22 32.29 53.21
N TYR A 224 -11.92 32.87 52.22
CA TYR A 224 -12.69 34.15 52.12
C TYR A 224 -12.59 34.67 50.65
N ASP A 225 -13.57 34.57 49.75
CA ASP A 225 -15.02 34.90 49.73
C ASP A 225 -15.34 36.37 49.37
N ARG A 226 -15.87 36.59 48.15
CA ARG A 226 -17.06 37.44 47.86
C ARG A 226 -17.49 37.47 46.39
N GLN A 227 -18.79 37.64 46.21
CA GLN A 227 -19.51 37.88 44.95
C GLN A 227 -19.49 39.38 44.55
N THR A 228 -19.62 39.70 43.25
CA THR A 228 -20.72 40.54 42.69
C THR A 228 -20.57 40.85 41.19
N GLN A 229 -21.69 40.70 40.47
CA GLN A 229 -22.24 41.50 39.35
C GLN A 229 -21.33 42.09 38.24
N GLY A 230 -21.77 41.94 36.99
CA GLY A 230 -21.03 42.37 35.79
C GLY A 230 -21.35 43.78 35.28
N HIS A 231 -20.72 44.16 34.18
CA HIS A 231 -21.11 45.29 33.33
C HIS A 231 -20.76 45.04 31.85
N ILE A 232 -21.57 45.65 30.97
CA ILE A 232 -21.44 45.67 29.51
C ILE A 232 -20.42 46.74 29.10
N TYR A 233 -19.56 46.48 28.09
CA TYR A 233 -19.01 47.53 27.20
C TYR A 233 -18.43 46.94 25.89
N GLU A 234 -18.84 47.53 24.77
CA GLU A 234 -18.17 47.60 23.45
C GLU A 234 -17.83 49.10 23.20
N PRO A 235 -17.07 49.51 22.16
CA PRO A 235 -15.95 48.90 21.45
C PRO A 235 -14.76 49.89 21.33
N GLU A 236 -13.81 49.61 20.41
CA GLU A 236 -13.02 50.56 19.57
C GLU A 236 -11.47 50.45 19.56
N ASN A 237 -10.96 50.38 18.33
CA ASN A 237 -9.75 51.02 17.77
C ASN A 237 -8.36 50.83 18.44
N TYR A 238 -7.45 50.18 17.71
CA TYR A 238 -6.25 50.84 17.16
C TYR A 238 -5.70 50.08 15.92
N GLN A 239 -5.37 50.78 14.85
CA GLN A 239 -4.72 50.24 13.64
C GLN A 239 -3.22 50.59 13.59
N GLN A 240 -2.48 49.89 12.71
CA GLN A 240 -1.08 50.16 12.28
C GLN A 240 -0.02 49.73 13.34
N GLN A 241 1.07 49.00 13.06
CA GLN A 241 1.72 48.41 11.86
C GLN A 241 2.63 47.24 12.37
N HIS A 242 3.28 46.33 11.62
CA HIS A 242 3.51 46.13 10.18
C HIS A 242 3.89 44.65 9.87
N GLN A 243 3.79 44.24 8.60
CA GLN A 243 4.51 43.14 7.90
C GLN A 243 4.20 41.64 8.12
N ASN A 244 4.09 40.97 6.97
CA ASN A 244 4.29 39.54 6.66
C ASN A 244 3.42 38.44 7.32
N GLY A 245 2.89 37.56 6.46
CA GLY A 245 2.35 36.26 6.87
C GLY A 245 1.04 35.89 6.18
N SER A 246 1.12 35.12 5.08
CA SER A 246 -0.05 34.42 4.53
C SER A 246 -0.36 33.18 5.38
N LEU A 247 -1.62 32.97 5.77
CA LEU A 247 -2.27 31.66 5.86
C LEU A 247 -3.78 31.79 6.22
N ARG A 248 -4.62 30.99 5.53
CA ARG A 248 -5.82 30.21 5.95
C ARG A 248 -6.70 30.70 7.14
N SER A 249 -8.04 30.58 7.15
CA SER A 249 -9.01 29.84 6.31
C SER A 249 -10.48 30.01 6.82
N LEU A 250 -11.44 29.31 6.17
CA LEU A 250 -12.85 29.01 6.58
C LEU A 250 -13.89 30.09 6.20
N PHE A 251 -15.15 29.80 5.87
CA PHE A 251 -16.09 28.77 6.39
C PHE A 251 -17.15 28.24 5.39
N VAL A 252 -17.90 27.22 5.87
CA VAL A 252 -19.26 26.69 5.54
C VAL A 252 -19.16 25.17 5.26
N GLN A 253 -19.59 24.21 6.10
CA GLN A 253 -20.62 24.06 7.15
C GLN A 253 -22.01 23.58 6.66
N GLN A 254 -22.29 22.28 6.87
CA GLN A 254 -23.59 21.68 7.25
C GLN A 254 -23.34 20.19 7.62
N GLN A 255 -24.13 19.44 8.40
CA GLN A 255 -25.01 19.62 9.59
C GLN A 255 -25.97 18.40 9.59
N GLN A 256 -26.09 17.62 10.68
CA GLN A 256 -27.20 16.68 10.88
C GLN A 256 -27.47 16.36 12.37
N GLN A 257 -28.66 15.85 12.69
CA GLN A 257 -29.25 15.71 14.05
C GLN A 257 -29.79 14.27 14.28
N ARG A 258 -30.19 13.80 15.48
CA ARG A 258 -30.25 14.36 16.86
C ARG A 258 -30.40 13.21 17.89
N MET A 259 -30.42 13.58 19.18
CA MET A 259 -31.15 12.98 20.34
C MET A 259 -30.30 12.38 21.46
N GLU A 260 -30.66 12.76 22.68
CA GLU A 260 -30.10 12.32 23.98
C GLU A 260 -31.03 11.32 24.67
N TYR A 261 -30.47 10.42 25.50
CA TYR A 261 -31.08 9.84 26.71
C TYR A 261 -29.95 9.18 27.57
N PRO A 262 -30.14 8.84 28.87
CA PRO A 262 -29.13 9.13 29.88
C PRO A 262 -28.34 7.92 30.43
N TYR A 263 -27.15 8.25 30.96
CA TYR A 263 -26.14 7.49 31.74
C TYR A 263 -26.59 6.31 32.65
N PRO A 264 -25.64 5.45 33.14
CA PRO A 264 -24.25 5.18 32.68
C PRO A 264 -23.85 3.68 32.64
N GLY A 265 -22.80 3.32 31.88
CA GLY A 265 -22.01 2.10 32.17
C GLY A 265 -21.28 1.43 31.00
N CYS A 266 -19.98 1.19 31.18
CA CYS A 266 -19.14 0.21 30.46
C CYS A 266 -19.01 0.29 28.93
N PHE A 267 -18.19 1.23 28.42
CA PHE A 267 -17.33 0.95 27.25
C PHE A 267 -15.94 1.58 27.42
N MET A 268 -14.90 0.75 27.39
CA MET A 268 -13.50 1.18 27.27
C MET A 268 -13.25 1.62 25.83
N TYR A 269 -13.33 2.92 25.56
CA TYR A 269 -12.76 3.47 24.33
C TYR A 269 -11.25 3.58 24.48
N GLN A 270 -10.53 2.66 23.85
CA GLN A 270 -9.09 2.79 23.64
C GLN A 270 -8.86 4.04 22.78
N GLN A 271 -8.13 5.01 23.34
CA GLN A 271 -7.72 6.20 22.58
C GLN A 271 -6.91 5.75 21.35
N GLN A 272 -7.43 6.02 20.15
CA GLN A 272 -6.56 6.19 19.00
C GLN A 272 -5.74 7.46 19.24
N GLN A 273 -4.52 7.27 19.79
CA GLN A 273 -3.49 8.26 19.58
C GLN A 273 -3.19 8.29 18.09
N GLN A 274 -3.73 9.28 17.39
CA GLN A 274 -3.12 9.74 16.16
C GLN A 274 -1.74 10.29 16.52
N GLN A 275 -0.73 9.42 16.50
CA GLN A 275 0.64 9.87 16.40
C GLN A 275 0.81 10.48 15.02
N GLN A 276 0.53 11.79 14.94
CA GLN A 276 1.14 12.64 13.95
C GLN A 276 2.66 12.48 14.12
N PHE A 277 3.27 11.64 13.30
CA PHE A 277 4.71 11.70 13.08
C PHE A 277 5.00 13.00 12.33
N SER A 278 5.17 14.06 13.12
CA SER A 278 5.77 15.32 12.71
C SER A 278 7.22 15.05 12.35
N TYR A 279 7.44 14.53 11.13
CA TYR A 279 8.74 14.55 10.50
C TYR A 279 9.06 16.00 10.12
N GLU A 280 9.64 16.74 11.07
CA GLU A 280 10.57 17.82 10.74
C GLU A 280 11.78 17.19 10.05
N GLN A 281 11.67 16.96 8.75
CA GLN A 281 12.76 16.49 7.90
C GLN A 281 12.88 17.36 6.66
N ASP A 282 14.13 17.76 6.44
CA ASP A 282 14.61 18.70 5.42
C ASP A 282 14.05 18.40 4.01
N PRO A 283 13.49 19.39 3.28
CA PRO A 283 12.90 19.21 1.95
C PRO A 283 13.85 18.62 0.88
N SER A 284 15.15 18.57 1.17
CA SER A 284 16.22 18.19 0.23
C SER A 284 16.47 16.68 0.09
N SER A 285 15.83 15.80 0.88
CA SER A 285 16.27 14.40 1.05
C SER A 285 15.29 13.30 0.60
N ARG A 286 14.23 13.62 -0.17
CA ARG A 286 13.31 12.61 -0.76
C ARG A 286 13.92 11.85 -1.96
N SER A 287 14.93 11.02 -1.69
CA SER A 287 15.57 10.12 -2.67
C SER A 287 15.32 8.63 -2.39
N ALA A 288 14.18 8.28 -1.79
CA ALA A 288 13.75 6.89 -1.62
C ALA A 288 12.76 6.52 -2.74
N VAL A 289 13.25 5.81 -3.77
CA VAL A 289 12.40 5.18 -4.80
C VAL A 289 11.32 4.34 -4.11
N HIS A 290 10.04 4.65 -4.32
CA HIS A 290 8.98 3.95 -3.61
C HIS A 290 8.92 2.47 -4.06
N PRO A 291 8.94 1.48 -3.14
CA PRO A 291 9.04 0.07 -3.53
C PRO A 291 7.95 -0.42 -4.50
N ARG A 292 6.74 0.15 -4.39
CA ARG A 292 5.62 -0.12 -5.34
C ARG A 292 6.00 0.13 -6.81
N TRP A 293 6.87 1.11 -7.08
CA TRP A 293 7.29 1.43 -8.46
C TRP A 293 8.18 0.33 -9.02
N VAL A 294 9.16 -0.15 -8.24
CA VAL A 294 10.05 -1.27 -8.63
C VAL A 294 9.27 -2.54 -8.93
N TYR A 295 8.27 -2.88 -8.12
CA TYR A 295 7.47 -4.09 -8.35
C TYR A 295 6.53 -4.02 -9.55
N LYS A 296 6.01 -2.82 -9.87
CA LYS A 296 5.18 -2.63 -11.07
C LYS A 296 6.03 -2.68 -12.35
N LEU A 297 7.21 -2.09 -12.32
CA LEU A 297 8.19 -2.09 -13.42
C LEU A 297 8.54 -3.52 -13.90
N ARG A 298 8.96 -4.39 -12.97
CA ARG A 298 9.52 -5.72 -13.26
C ARG A 298 8.60 -6.66 -14.02
N HIS A 299 7.30 -6.63 -13.75
CA HIS A 299 6.34 -7.60 -14.30
C HIS A 299 5.60 -7.10 -15.55
N THR A 300 5.51 -5.79 -15.74
CA THR A 300 4.63 -5.20 -16.77
C THR A 300 5.36 -4.45 -17.88
N ARG A 301 6.69 -4.27 -17.78
CA ARG A 301 7.49 -3.37 -18.64
C ARG A 301 6.86 -1.98 -18.78
N THR A 302 6.12 -1.57 -17.74
CA THR A 302 5.29 -0.38 -17.70
C THR A 302 5.57 0.37 -16.40
N LEU A 303 6.06 1.61 -16.50
CA LEU A 303 6.22 2.51 -15.36
C LEU A 303 4.90 3.26 -15.13
N ALA A 304 3.97 2.66 -14.39
CA ALA A 304 2.67 3.28 -14.13
C ALA A 304 2.53 3.77 -12.68
N VAL A 305 2.60 5.07 -12.44
CA VAL A 305 2.47 5.69 -11.11
C VAL A 305 1.32 6.68 -11.15
N ASN A 306 0.14 6.26 -10.68
CA ASN A 306 -1.10 7.03 -10.80
C ASN A 306 -1.70 7.20 -9.40
N LEU A 307 -2.34 8.35 -9.13
CA LEU A 307 -3.06 8.64 -7.88
C LEU A 307 -2.16 8.77 -6.63
N GLU A 308 -0.92 9.26 -6.78
CA GLU A 308 0.05 9.39 -5.67
C GLU A 308 0.41 10.87 -5.36
N GLU A 309 -0.40 11.83 -5.84
CA GLU A 309 -0.23 13.29 -5.66
C GLU A 309 1.17 13.85 -6.02
N LEU A 310 1.90 13.16 -6.90
CA LEU A 310 3.31 13.45 -7.14
C LEU A 310 3.53 14.79 -7.85
N THR A 311 4.37 15.63 -7.24
CA THR A 311 4.88 16.87 -7.83
C THR A 311 6.18 16.65 -8.61
N SER A 312 6.94 15.59 -8.29
CA SER A 312 8.13 15.15 -9.02
C SER A 312 8.36 13.65 -8.88
N VAL A 313 9.15 13.07 -9.80
CA VAL A 313 9.57 11.66 -9.78
C VAL A 313 11.11 11.62 -9.68
N PRO A 314 11.72 10.86 -8.76
CA PRO A 314 13.17 10.78 -8.62
C PRO A 314 13.88 10.17 -9.83
N ASP A 315 15.06 10.70 -10.19
CA ASP A 315 15.82 10.27 -11.37
C ASP A 315 16.21 8.77 -11.35
N GLN A 316 16.41 8.21 -10.16
CA GLN A 316 16.70 6.78 -9.93
C GLN A 316 15.61 5.84 -10.46
N VAL A 317 14.33 6.28 -10.48
CA VAL A 317 13.21 5.48 -11.01
C VAL A 317 13.40 5.23 -12.51
N PHE A 318 13.86 6.25 -13.24
CA PHE A 318 14.07 6.18 -14.69
C PHE A 318 15.31 5.39 -15.06
N GLN A 319 16.32 5.33 -14.19
CA GLN A 319 17.48 4.45 -14.36
C GLN A 319 17.06 2.98 -14.25
N ILE A 320 16.35 2.62 -13.17
CA ILE A 320 15.82 1.25 -12.98
C ILE A 320 14.88 0.87 -14.14
N ALA A 321 13.98 1.78 -14.55
CA ALA A 321 13.05 1.53 -15.64
C ALA A 321 13.73 1.39 -17.01
N ARG A 322 14.89 2.04 -17.22
CA ARG A 322 15.73 1.84 -18.40
C ARG A 322 16.35 0.44 -18.42
N ASP A 323 16.92 0.01 -17.31
CA ASP A 323 17.60 -1.29 -17.20
C ASP A 323 16.62 -2.47 -17.35
N GLU A 324 15.39 -2.32 -16.83
CA GLU A 324 14.29 -3.29 -16.98
C GLU A 324 13.60 -3.23 -18.37
N GLY A 325 14.04 -2.34 -19.28
CA GLY A 325 13.52 -2.27 -20.65
C GLY A 325 12.04 -1.85 -20.72
N VAL A 326 11.66 -0.79 -20.02
CA VAL A 326 10.27 -0.29 -19.99
C VAL A 326 9.94 0.55 -21.21
N HIS A 327 8.80 0.25 -21.83
CA HIS A 327 8.34 0.89 -23.07
C HIS A 327 7.11 1.78 -22.86
N VAL A 328 6.28 1.48 -21.87
CA VAL A 328 5.07 2.24 -21.52
C VAL A 328 5.33 3.01 -20.23
N VAL A 329 5.04 4.31 -20.21
CA VAL A 329 5.13 5.15 -19.00
C VAL A 329 3.80 5.83 -18.78
N ASP A 330 3.21 5.64 -17.62
CA ASP A 330 1.95 6.23 -17.20
C ASP A 330 2.16 6.98 -15.88
N PHE A 331 1.98 8.29 -15.92
CA PHE A 331 1.98 9.18 -14.76
C PHE A 331 0.65 9.94 -14.65
N ALA A 332 -0.44 9.34 -15.12
CA ALA A 332 -1.74 9.96 -15.06
C ALA A 332 -2.24 10.20 -13.62
N ARG A 333 -3.01 11.27 -13.41
CA ARG A 333 -3.62 11.61 -12.10
C ARG A 333 -2.58 11.87 -11.00
N ASN A 334 -1.65 12.78 -11.27
CA ASN A 334 -0.70 13.31 -10.27
C ASN A 334 -0.73 14.86 -10.28
N GLN A 335 0.28 15.50 -9.68
CA GLN A 335 0.41 16.96 -9.58
C GLN A 335 1.68 17.46 -10.30
N LEU A 336 2.07 16.79 -11.40
CA LEU A 336 3.26 17.16 -12.17
C LEU A 336 3.05 18.51 -12.88
N SER A 337 3.98 19.44 -12.69
CA SER A 337 3.99 20.77 -13.33
C SER A 337 4.70 20.80 -14.70
N THR A 338 5.55 19.82 -14.96
CA THR A 338 6.21 19.55 -16.24
C THR A 338 6.64 18.07 -16.32
N LEU A 339 7.17 17.65 -17.46
CA LEU A 339 7.70 16.29 -17.64
C LEU A 339 9.02 16.14 -16.86
N PRO A 340 9.20 15.09 -16.01
CA PRO A 340 10.44 14.88 -15.27
C PRO A 340 11.66 14.71 -16.19
N ASN A 341 12.76 15.41 -15.89
CA ASN A 341 14.00 15.35 -16.69
C ASN A 341 14.57 13.93 -16.83
N GLY A 342 14.45 13.09 -15.80
CA GLY A 342 14.89 11.69 -15.83
C GLY A 342 14.28 10.84 -16.96
N LEU A 343 13.13 11.23 -17.52
CA LEU A 343 12.55 10.62 -18.73
C LEU A 343 13.53 10.63 -19.92
N GLN A 344 14.43 11.62 -20.00
CA GLN A 344 15.45 11.70 -21.05
C GLN A 344 16.37 10.46 -21.10
N HIS A 345 16.57 9.76 -19.99
CA HIS A 345 17.38 8.54 -19.95
C HIS A 345 16.72 7.34 -20.64
N MET A 346 15.40 7.36 -20.85
CA MET A 346 14.60 6.27 -21.45
C MET A 346 14.15 6.56 -22.89
N LYS A 347 14.62 7.65 -23.50
CA LYS A 347 14.22 8.15 -24.82
C LYS A 347 14.25 7.13 -25.98
N ASP A 348 15.11 6.11 -25.88
CA ASP A 348 15.32 5.10 -26.92
C ASP A 348 14.42 3.85 -26.73
N LEU A 349 13.66 3.81 -25.63
CA LEU A 349 12.80 2.68 -25.23
C LEU A 349 11.31 3.03 -25.23
N VAL A 350 10.94 4.23 -24.76
CA VAL A 350 9.53 4.61 -24.56
C VAL A 350 8.78 4.72 -25.88
N THR A 351 7.70 3.95 -26.00
CA THR A 351 6.73 3.95 -27.12
C THR A 351 5.42 4.63 -26.73
N GLU A 352 5.03 4.59 -25.46
CA GLU A 352 3.76 5.15 -24.99
C GLU A 352 3.98 5.99 -23.74
N LEU A 353 3.49 7.22 -23.74
CA LEU A 353 3.60 8.15 -22.62
C LEU A 353 2.23 8.74 -22.26
N VAL A 354 1.75 8.41 -21.06
CA VAL A 354 0.48 8.88 -20.50
C VAL A 354 0.78 9.84 -19.34
N LEU A 355 0.27 11.07 -19.45
CA LEU A 355 0.50 12.18 -18.52
C LEU A 355 -0.81 12.90 -18.20
N SER A 356 -1.95 12.25 -18.42
CA SER A 356 -3.26 12.86 -18.32
C SER A 356 -3.65 13.21 -16.88
N ASN A 357 -4.50 14.22 -16.69
CA ASN A 357 -4.93 14.69 -15.37
C ASN A 357 -3.72 15.08 -14.47
N ASN A 358 -2.91 16.02 -14.94
CA ASN A 358 -1.83 16.64 -14.18
C ASN A 358 -1.99 18.18 -14.20
N VAL A 359 -0.97 18.92 -13.73
CA VAL A 359 -0.93 20.39 -13.80
C VAL A 359 0.18 20.88 -14.72
N ILE A 360 0.45 20.14 -15.81
CA ILE A 360 1.57 20.40 -16.72
C ILE A 360 1.32 21.73 -17.44
N GLY A 361 2.20 22.71 -17.20
CA GLY A 361 2.14 24.03 -17.83
C GLY A 361 2.92 24.12 -19.15
N TYR A 362 3.96 23.31 -19.32
CA TYR A 362 4.76 23.25 -20.55
C TYR A 362 5.41 21.87 -20.74
N VAL A 363 5.65 21.50 -22.01
CA VAL A 363 6.44 20.31 -22.39
C VAL A 363 7.89 20.74 -22.70
N PRO A 364 8.91 20.11 -22.11
CA PRO A 364 10.31 20.48 -22.31
C PRO A 364 10.88 19.97 -23.65
N GLN A 365 11.85 20.72 -24.21
CA GLN A 365 12.48 20.44 -25.51
C GLN A 365 13.05 19.02 -25.68
N PHE A 366 13.42 18.32 -24.59
CA PHE A 366 13.98 16.97 -24.66
C PHE A 366 12.96 15.92 -25.15
N ILE A 367 11.67 16.25 -25.20
CA ILE A 367 10.64 15.38 -25.78
C ILE A 367 10.94 15.00 -27.24
N SER A 368 11.64 15.87 -27.99
CA SER A 368 12.12 15.61 -29.35
C SER A 368 13.11 14.45 -29.47
N GLN A 369 13.74 14.03 -28.37
CA GLN A 369 14.74 12.96 -28.35
C GLN A 369 14.11 11.55 -28.35
N PHE A 370 12.79 11.44 -28.19
CA PHE A 370 12.07 10.18 -28.12
C PHE A 370 11.86 9.58 -29.50
N THR A 371 12.81 8.74 -29.94
CA THR A 371 12.83 8.21 -31.31
C THR A 371 11.72 7.19 -31.59
N ARG A 372 11.13 6.57 -30.56
CA ARG A 372 10.15 5.47 -30.67
C ARG A 372 8.72 5.79 -30.22
N LEU A 373 8.45 7.01 -29.76
CA LEU A 373 7.16 7.39 -29.19
C LEU A 373 6.05 7.31 -30.26
N SER A 374 5.09 6.41 -30.08
CA SER A 374 3.93 6.21 -30.96
C SER A 374 2.64 6.79 -30.39
N PHE A 375 2.51 6.88 -29.07
CA PHE A 375 1.32 7.39 -28.37
C PHE A 375 1.72 8.40 -27.29
N LEU A 376 1.09 9.58 -27.30
CA LEU A 376 1.26 10.60 -26.27
C LEU A 376 -0.09 11.17 -25.80
N ASN A 377 -0.38 11.02 -24.52
CA ASN A 377 -1.58 11.58 -23.90
C ASN A 377 -1.22 12.62 -22.83
N LEU A 378 -1.46 13.89 -23.16
CA LEU A 378 -1.29 15.08 -22.34
C LEU A 378 -2.64 15.69 -21.93
N SER A 379 -3.75 14.95 -22.04
CA SER A 379 -5.09 15.51 -21.79
C SER A 379 -5.32 15.93 -20.33
N ASN A 380 -6.25 16.86 -20.09
CA ASN A 380 -6.57 17.36 -18.75
C ASN A 380 -5.33 17.93 -18.05
N ASN A 381 -4.73 18.96 -18.66
CA ASN A 381 -3.54 19.66 -18.18
C ASN A 381 -3.70 21.18 -18.35
N LEU A 382 -2.63 21.95 -18.16
CA LEU A 382 -2.63 23.42 -18.23
C LEU A 382 -1.84 23.95 -19.44
N LEU A 383 -1.57 23.11 -20.45
CA LEU A 383 -0.75 23.44 -21.62
C LEU A 383 -1.44 24.49 -22.49
N ASN A 384 -0.65 25.44 -22.97
CA ASN A 384 -1.07 26.45 -23.95
C ASN A 384 -0.31 26.37 -25.28
N ASP A 385 0.85 25.71 -25.32
CA ASP A 385 1.70 25.54 -26.49
C ASP A 385 2.56 24.25 -26.38
N LEU A 386 3.22 23.85 -27.47
CA LEU A 386 4.19 22.75 -27.53
C LEU A 386 5.54 23.26 -28.06
N PRO A 387 6.68 22.68 -27.64
CA PRO A 387 8.00 23.13 -28.08
C PRO A 387 8.18 22.97 -29.60
N THR A 388 9.00 23.83 -30.21
CA THR A 388 9.28 23.82 -31.65
C THR A 388 9.88 22.50 -32.12
N GLU A 389 10.69 21.86 -31.27
CA GLU A 389 11.37 20.61 -31.57
C GLU A 389 10.42 19.39 -31.59
N PHE A 390 9.15 19.57 -31.19
CA PHE A 390 8.15 18.50 -31.16
C PHE A 390 7.87 17.93 -32.57
N GLY A 391 8.01 18.74 -33.63
CA GLY A 391 7.77 18.32 -35.02
C GLY A 391 8.69 17.21 -35.54
N VAL A 392 9.78 16.92 -34.82
CA VAL A 392 10.73 15.84 -35.15
C VAL A 392 10.15 14.44 -34.90
N LEU A 393 9.07 14.32 -34.11
CA LEU A 393 8.46 13.06 -33.66
C LEU A 393 7.65 12.32 -34.74
N ASN A 394 8.34 11.95 -35.82
CA ASN A 394 7.76 11.28 -37.00
C ASN A 394 7.28 9.84 -36.74
N THR A 395 7.56 9.26 -35.56
CA THR A 395 7.05 7.96 -35.11
C THR A 395 5.71 8.07 -34.36
N LEU A 396 5.31 9.29 -33.95
CA LEU A 396 4.08 9.54 -33.21
C LEU A 396 2.87 9.34 -34.13
N ARG A 397 1.92 8.48 -33.70
CA ARG A 397 0.67 8.18 -34.41
C ARG A 397 -0.53 8.79 -33.73
N GLU A 398 -0.56 8.80 -32.41
CA GLU A 398 -1.65 9.38 -31.64
C GLU A 398 -1.15 10.46 -30.67
N LEU A 399 -1.76 11.64 -30.77
CA LEU A 399 -1.54 12.77 -29.88
C LEU A 399 -2.88 13.21 -29.29
N ASN A 400 -2.99 13.11 -27.97
CA ASN A 400 -4.14 13.60 -27.22
C ASN A 400 -3.74 14.79 -26.34
N ILE A 401 -4.25 15.97 -26.68
CA ILE A 401 -4.09 17.25 -25.97
C ILE A 401 -5.45 17.80 -25.49
N ALA A 402 -6.47 16.94 -25.36
CA ALA A 402 -7.81 17.36 -24.96
C ALA A 402 -7.86 17.99 -23.55
N ASN A 403 -8.84 18.87 -23.28
CA ASN A 403 -8.98 19.58 -21.99
C ASN A 403 -7.67 20.26 -21.55
N ASN A 404 -7.25 21.26 -22.34
CA ASN A 404 -6.06 22.09 -22.12
C ASN A 404 -6.41 23.56 -22.44
N ARG A 405 -5.41 24.42 -22.65
CA ARG A 405 -5.55 25.87 -22.85
C ARG A 405 -4.99 26.35 -24.21
N PHE A 406 -4.95 25.48 -25.21
CA PHE A 406 -4.40 25.82 -26.54
C PHE A 406 -5.27 26.88 -27.25
N PRO A 407 -4.73 28.06 -27.63
CA PRO A 407 -5.46 29.08 -28.39
C PRO A 407 -5.52 28.78 -29.91
N CYS A 408 -4.61 27.92 -30.37
CA CYS A 408 -4.53 27.37 -31.71
C CYS A 408 -3.74 26.05 -31.65
N ILE A 409 -3.82 25.23 -32.70
CA ILE A 409 -2.94 24.07 -32.87
C ILE A 409 -1.55 24.60 -33.29
N PRO A 410 -0.47 24.30 -32.56
CA PRO A 410 0.85 24.89 -32.80
C PRO A 410 1.53 24.31 -34.04
N ASN A 411 2.43 25.09 -34.66
CA ASN A 411 2.98 24.76 -35.98
C ASN A 411 3.73 23.42 -36.02
N CYS A 412 4.44 23.07 -34.94
CA CYS A 412 5.17 21.81 -34.81
C CYS A 412 4.28 20.57 -34.92
N VAL A 413 2.97 20.66 -34.64
CA VAL A 413 2.02 19.53 -34.81
C VAL A 413 1.73 19.24 -36.29
N TYR A 414 1.74 20.25 -37.16
CA TYR A 414 1.55 20.05 -38.61
C TYR A 414 2.77 19.42 -39.30
N GLU A 415 3.94 19.45 -38.65
CA GLU A 415 5.18 18.86 -39.18
C GLU A 415 5.21 17.33 -39.00
N LEU A 416 4.41 16.78 -38.07
CA LEU A 416 4.35 15.37 -37.72
C LEU A 416 3.83 14.48 -38.88
N GLN A 417 4.75 13.95 -39.69
CA GLN A 417 4.39 13.12 -40.86
C GLN A 417 3.79 11.76 -40.49
N GLY A 418 4.01 11.30 -39.26
CA GLY A 418 3.52 10.03 -38.74
C GLY A 418 2.10 10.04 -38.18
N LEU A 419 1.54 11.23 -37.89
CA LEU A 419 0.35 11.34 -37.04
C LEU A 419 -0.92 10.86 -37.76
N GLU A 420 -1.63 9.93 -37.14
CA GLU A 420 -2.85 9.28 -37.61
C GLU A 420 -4.10 9.78 -36.84
N ILE A 421 -3.94 10.15 -35.57
CA ILE A 421 -5.00 10.58 -34.65
C ILE A 421 -4.55 11.84 -33.89
N LEU A 422 -5.35 12.92 -33.98
CA LEU A 422 -5.19 14.14 -33.19
C LEU A 422 -6.48 14.42 -32.40
N ILE A 423 -6.39 14.39 -31.07
CA ILE A 423 -7.49 14.72 -30.16
C ILE A 423 -7.17 16.04 -29.47
N ALA A 424 -7.89 17.10 -29.82
CA ALA A 424 -7.72 18.46 -29.30
C ALA A 424 -9.05 19.08 -28.84
N SER A 425 -10.01 18.24 -28.43
CA SER A 425 -11.29 18.68 -27.86
C SER A 425 -11.11 19.43 -26.53
N GLU A 426 -12.09 20.26 -26.16
CA GLU A 426 -12.07 21.04 -24.90
C GLU A 426 -10.81 21.93 -24.79
N ASN A 427 -10.62 22.81 -25.77
CA ASN A 427 -9.53 23.77 -25.81
C ASN A 427 -10.07 25.15 -26.24
N HIS A 428 -9.18 26.13 -26.44
CA HIS A 428 -9.53 27.50 -26.85
C HIS A 428 -9.16 27.79 -28.32
N ILE A 429 -9.18 26.76 -29.19
CA ILE A 429 -8.73 26.88 -30.58
C ILE A 429 -9.70 27.76 -31.36
N LYS A 430 -9.23 28.94 -31.80
CA LYS A 430 -10.08 29.92 -32.53
C LYS A 430 -10.09 29.75 -34.04
N MET A 431 -8.99 29.27 -34.60
CA MET A 431 -8.76 29.20 -36.05
C MET A 431 -8.12 27.88 -36.45
N LEU A 432 -8.49 27.37 -37.62
CA LEU A 432 -7.91 26.16 -38.22
C LEU A 432 -6.97 26.51 -39.36
N ASN A 433 -5.70 26.09 -39.25
CA ASN A 433 -4.74 26.24 -40.35
C ASN A 433 -4.87 25.05 -41.33
N VAL A 434 -5.67 25.24 -42.38
CA VAL A 434 -5.94 24.17 -43.36
C VAL A 434 -4.70 23.77 -44.16
N SER A 435 -3.77 24.70 -44.47
CA SER A 435 -2.53 24.33 -45.16
C SER A 435 -1.57 23.53 -44.27
N GLY A 436 -1.58 23.79 -42.96
CA GLY A 436 -0.93 22.93 -41.96
C GLY A 436 -1.52 21.51 -41.96
N LEU A 437 -2.85 21.40 -41.82
CA LEU A 437 -3.55 20.10 -41.84
C LEU A 437 -3.33 19.32 -43.16
N GLN A 438 -3.21 20.03 -44.30
CA GLN A 438 -2.93 19.41 -45.60
C GLN A 438 -1.54 18.75 -45.68
N ASN A 439 -0.57 19.19 -44.87
CA ASN A 439 0.76 18.57 -44.80
C ASN A 439 0.75 17.24 -44.02
N MET A 440 -0.27 16.99 -43.19
CA MET A 440 -0.37 15.80 -42.33
C MET A 440 -0.92 14.60 -43.12
N ARG A 441 -0.05 13.98 -43.93
CA ARG A 441 -0.43 12.96 -44.92
C ARG A 441 -1.08 11.68 -44.37
N ARG A 442 -0.97 11.41 -43.06
CA ARG A 442 -1.55 10.23 -42.40
C ARG A 442 -2.75 10.54 -41.51
N LEU A 443 -3.09 11.82 -41.31
CA LEU A 443 -4.12 12.21 -40.35
C LEU A 443 -5.49 11.68 -40.80
N SER A 444 -6.04 10.78 -40.00
CA SER A 444 -7.31 10.09 -40.23
C SER A 444 -8.41 10.55 -39.29
N THR A 445 -8.04 10.85 -38.03
CA THR A 445 -8.97 11.26 -36.98
C THR A 445 -8.56 12.62 -36.42
N LEU A 446 -9.49 13.57 -36.46
CA LEU A 446 -9.32 14.93 -35.96
C LEU A 446 -10.53 15.32 -35.08
N ASP A 447 -10.32 15.33 -33.76
CA ASP A 447 -11.33 15.77 -32.79
C ASP A 447 -11.02 17.19 -32.29
N LEU A 448 -11.95 18.10 -32.58
CA LEU A 448 -11.91 19.53 -32.26
C LEU A 448 -13.20 19.97 -31.55
N ARG A 449 -13.89 19.05 -30.86
CA ARG A 449 -15.12 19.38 -30.12
C ARG A 449 -14.88 20.40 -29.03
N ASN A 450 -15.93 21.15 -28.65
CA ASN A 450 -15.91 22.08 -27.53
C ASN A 450 -14.70 23.04 -27.59
N ASN A 451 -14.55 23.75 -28.70
CA ASN A 451 -13.50 24.75 -28.94
C ASN A 451 -14.12 26.10 -29.33
N ASP A 452 -13.28 27.12 -29.51
CA ASP A 452 -13.70 28.48 -29.85
C ASP A 452 -13.66 28.78 -31.37
N ILE A 453 -13.79 27.76 -32.25
CA ILE A 453 -13.61 27.91 -33.71
C ILE A 453 -14.72 28.81 -34.30
N GLU A 454 -14.35 30.00 -34.76
CA GLU A 454 -15.28 31.01 -35.28
C GLU A 454 -15.83 30.66 -36.68
N THR A 455 -14.98 30.11 -37.55
CA THR A 455 -15.32 29.73 -38.93
C THR A 455 -14.62 28.44 -39.34
N VAL A 456 -15.30 27.61 -40.14
CA VAL A 456 -14.73 26.39 -40.75
C VAL A 456 -14.47 26.69 -42.23
N PRO A 457 -13.21 26.78 -42.69
CA PRO A 457 -12.92 27.10 -44.09
C PRO A 457 -13.39 25.99 -45.04
N PRO A 458 -14.08 26.29 -46.16
CA PRO A 458 -14.54 25.28 -47.12
C PRO A 458 -13.42 24.38 -47.67
N ILE A 459 -12.20 24.91 -47.78
CA ILE A 459 -11.00 24.20 -48.25
C ILE A 459 -10.69 22.97 -47.40
N LEU A 460 -11.14 22.92 -46.13
CA LEU A 460 -11.02 21.73 -45.27
C LEU A 460 -11.67 20.48 -45.90
N GLY A 461 -12.70 20.66 -46.74
CA GLY A 461 -13.34 19.58 -47.50
C GLY A 461 -12.45 18.88 -48.53
N ASN A 462 -11.29 19.46 -48.89
CA ASN A 462 -10.31 18.83 -49.78
C ASN A 462 -9.38 17.83 -49.07
N LEU A 463 -9.46 17.70 -47.74
CA LEU A 463 -8.63 16.77 -46.97
C LEU A 463 -9.16 15.33 -47.09
N THR A 464 -8.75 14.63 -48.14
CA THR A 464 -9.18 13.26 -48.46
C THR A 464 -8.78 12.18 -47.45
N ASN A 465 -7.85 12.49 -46.54
CA ASN A 465 -7.28 11.51 -45.61
C ASN A 465 -8.11 11.38 -44.32
N ILE A 466 -8.88 12.43 -43.96
CA ILE A 466 -9.63 12.49 -42.72
C ILE A 466 -10.93 11.67 -42.89
N THR A 467 -11.05 10.60 -42.10
CA THR A 467 -12.22 9.73 -42.02
C THR A 467 -13.12 10.10 -40.84
N HIS A 468 -12.56 10.65 -39.77
CA HIS A 468 -13.27 11.05 -38.56
C HIS A 468 -12.96 12.52 -38.25
N LEU A 469 -13.95 13.40 -38.44
CA LEU A 469 -13.85 14.83 -38.16
C LEU A 469 -14.96 15.25 -37.20
N GLU A 470 -14.58 15.69 -36.00
CA GLU A 470 -15.51 16.08 -34.95
C GLU A 470 -15.35 17.57 -34.62
N LEU A 471 -16.42 18.34 -34.87
CA LEU A 471 -16.43 19.81 -34.75
C LEU A 471 -17.57 20.34 -33.84
N VAL A 472 -18.28 19.43 -33.15
CA VAL A 472 -19.46 19.75 -32.33
C VAL A 472 -19.07 20.62 -31.12
N GLY A 473 -19.93 21.58 -30.74
CA GLY A 473 -19.69 22.43 -29.57
C GLY A 473 -18.83 23.68 -29.83
N ASN A 474 -18.62 24.04 -31.09
CA ASN A 474 -17.94 25.28 -31.50
C ASN A 474 -18.93 26.42 -31.82
N PRO A 475 -18.51 27.70 -31.75
CA PRO A 475 -19.37 28.87 -31.96
C PRO A 475 -19.71 29.16 -33.44
N PHE A 476 -19.09 28.50 -34.41
CA PHE A 476 -19.39 28.72 -35.83
C PHE A 476 -20.87 28.47 -36.18
N ARG A 477 -21.44 29.31 -37.05
CA ARG A 477 -22.85 29.19 -37.48
C ARG A 477 -23.07 28.18 -38.61
N GLN A 478 -22.01 27.88 -39.36
CA GLN A 478 -22.03 27.04 -40.55
C GLN A 478 -20.70 26.23 -40.57
N PRO A 479 -20.73 24.89 -40.73
CA PRO A 479 -21.88 24.00 -40.92
C PRO A 479 -22.91 24.05 -39.78
N ARG A 480 -24.20 23.82 -40.08
CA ARG A 480 -25.24 23.74 -39.04
C ARG A 480 -25.09 22.42 -38.25
N HIS A 481 -25.52 22.42 -36.99
CA HIS A 481 -25.50 21.23 -36.12
C HIS A 481 -26.12 19.96 -36.78
N GLN A 482 -27.20 20.09 -37.54
CA GLN A 482 -27.83 18.99 -38.30
C GLN A 482 -26.94 18.34 -39.37
N ILE A 483 -25.89 19.03 -39.84
CA ILE A 483 -24.88 18.48 -40.75
C ILE A 483 -23.77 17.78 -39.96
N LEU A 484 -23.35 18.38 -38.83
CA LEU A 484 -22.36 17.77 -37.93
C LEU A 484 -22.83 16.40 -37.42
N MET A 485 -24.10 16.29 -37.01
CA MET A 485 -24.71 15.04 -36.52
C MET A 485 -24.86 13.94 -37.60
N LYS A 486 -24.57 14.21 -38.88
CA LYS A 486 -24.60 13.21 -39.95
C LYS A 486 -23.25 12.52 -40.18
N GLY A 487 -22.21 12.89 -39.42
CA GLY A 487 -20.87 12.33 -39.53
C GLY A 487 -20.00 12.98 -40.62
N THR A 488 -18.73 12.56 -40.66
CA THR A 488 -17.65 13.19 -41.42
C THR A 488 -17.96 13.40 -42.91
N ASP A 489 -18.48 12.38 -43.60
CA ASP A 489 -18.75 12.46 -45.04
C ASP A 489 -19.72 13.59 -45.41
N ALA A 490 -20.74 13.82 -44.57
CA ALA A 490 -21.71 14.88 -44.75
C ALA A 490 -21.09 16.27 -44.51
N ILE A 491 -20.19 16.38 -43.53
CA ILE A 491 -19.41 17.60 -43.27
C ILE A 491 -18.48 17.90 -44.46
N MET A 492 -17.72 16.90 -44.92
CA MET A 492 -16.77 17.05 -46.03
C MET A 492 -17.44 17.32 -47.38
N SER A 493 -18.61 16.73 -47.66
CA SER A 493 -19.42 17.09 -48.85
C SER A 493 -19.89 18.54 -48.77
N TYR A 494 -20.51 18.94 -47.65
CA TYR A 494 -21.00 20.31 -47.46
C TYR A 494 -19.90 21.38 -47.58
N LEU A 495 -18.67 21.08 -47.13
CA LEU A 495 -17.54 21.98 -47.27
C LEU A 495 -17.06 22.07 -48.72
N ARG A 496 -16.97 20.94 -49.45
CA ARG A 496 -16.58 20.90 -50.87
C ARG A 496 -17.53 21.70 -51.77
N ASP A 497 -18.84 21.59 -51.54
CA ASP A 497 -19.88 22.33 -52.29
C ASP A 497 -19.79 23.87 -52.14
N ARG A 498 -18.90 24.37 -51.26
CA ARG A 498 -18.75 25.77 -50.87
C ARG A 498 -17.36 26.33 -51.08
N ILE A 499 -16.47 25.57 -51.72
CA ILE A 499 -15.16 26.07 -52.14
C ILE A 499 -15.40 27.07 -53.28
N PRO A 500 -14.93 28.33 -53.17
CA PRO A 500 -15.01 29.28 -54.27
C PRO A 500 -14.21 28.75 -55.47
N THR A 501 -14.88 28.64 -56.61
CA THR A 501 -14.30 28.24 -57.91
C THR A 501 -13.49 29.35 -58.55
#